data_AF-A0A950NL57-F1
#
_entry.id   AF-A0A950NL57-F1
#
_cell.length_a   1.000
_cell.length_b   1.000
_cell.length_c   1.000
_cell.angle_alpha   90.00
_cell.angle_beta   90.00
_cell.angle_gamma   90.00
#
_symmetry.space_group_name_H-M   'P 1'
#
loop_
_entity.id
_entity.type
_entity.pdbx_description
1 polymer ?
#
loop_
_entity_poly.entity_id
_entity_poly.type
_entity_poly.pdbx_seq_one_letter_code
_entity_poly.pdbx_strand_id
1 'polypeptide(L)'
;MLAAIGLTPAAAAANFSPAKAATSGTVLQTNLVSDLPGVAAVTDGNLVNPWGISESATSPFWISDNGAGLATLYNVPGAGNTPVSINPLAVSIPTPVSVTGGTPTGTVFNPSGTAGAFPITGPD
;
A
#
# COMPACT_ATOMS: atom_id res chain seq x y z
N MET A 1 -8.48 -21.21 -60.78
CA MET A 1 -7.99 -21.50 -59.41
C MET A 1 -7.52 -20.17 -58.82
N LEU A 2 -7.92 -19.89 -57.56
CA LEU A 2 -7.90 -18.61 -56.81
C LEU A 2 -8.96 -17.56 -57.21
N ALA A 3 -9.61 -16.79 -56.32
CA ALA A 3 -9.97 -16.84 -54.89
C ALA A 3 -10.71 -15.51 -54.60
N ALA A 4 -11.72 -15.50 -53.72
CA ALA A 4 -11.99 -14.44 -52.73
C ALA A 4 -13.36 -14.69 -52.07
N ILE A 5 -13.35 -15.08 -50.79
CA ILE A 5 -14.55 -15.22 -49.95
C ILE A 5 -14.51 -14.02 -49.00
N GLY A 6 -15.48 -13.11 -49.12
CA GLY A 6 -15.55 -11.92 -48.29
C GLY A 6 -15.97 -12.25 -46.85
N LEU A 7 -15.17 -11.84 -45.87
CA LEU A 7 -15.48 -11.91 -44.44
C LEU A 7 -16.11 -10.58 -44.02
N THR A 8 -17.38 -10.57 -43.59
CA THR A 8 -17.99 -9.41 -42.93
C THR A 8 -17.72 -9.49 -41.42
N PRO A 9 -17.14 -8.45 -40.79
CA PRO A 9 -16.99 -8.45 -39.33
C PRO A 9 -18.33 -8.12 -38.67
N ALA A 10 -18.83 -9.04 -37.83
CA ALA A 10 -19.92 -8.78 -36.91
C ALA A 10 -19.37 -7.99 -35.71
N ALA A 11 -19.80 -6.74 -35.53
CA ALA A 11 -19.46 -5.94 -34.36
C ALA A 11 -20.31 -6.40 -33.15
N ALA A 12 -19.66 -6.97 -32.13
CA ALA A 12 -20.31 -7.24 -30.84
C ALA A 12 -20.42 -5.93 -30.04
N ALA A 13 -21.65 -5.45 -29.84
CA ALA A 13 -21.90 -4.30 -28.95
C ALA A 13 -21.72 -4.75 -27.48
N ALA A 14 -20.71 -4.23 -26.80
CA ALA A 14 -20.54 -4.40 -25.36
C ALA A 14 -21.58 -3.54 -24.63
N ASN A 15 -22.57 -4.17 -24.00
CA ASN A 15 -23.52 -3.51 -23.11
C ASN A 15 -22.80 -3.11 -21.81
N PHE A 16 -22.25 -1.90 -21.76
CA PHE A 16 -21.76 -1.33 -20.51
C PHE A 16 -22.97 -0.88 -19.67
N SER A 17 -23.30 -1.66 -18.65
CA SER A 17 -24.25 -1.21 -17.63
C SER A 17 -23.56 -0.15 -16.77
N PRO A 18 -24.17 1.03 -16.53
CA PRO A 18 -23.59 2.00 -15.62
C PRO A 18 -23.47 1.38 -14.23
N ALA A 19 -22.27 1.41 -13.66
CA ALA A 19 -22.05 1.04 -12.28
C ALA A 19 -22.89 1.96 -11.39
N LYS A 20 -23.75 1.38 -10.56
CA LYS A 20 -24.53 2.11 -9.56
C LYS A 20 -23.53 2.58 -8.49
N ALA A 21 -23.17 3.86 -8.50
CA ALA A 21 -22.38 4.45 -7.42
C ALA A 21 -23.11 4.21 -6.09
N ALA A 22 -22.44 3.54 -5.15
CA ALA A 22 -23.00 3.26 -3.85
C ALA A 22 -23.33 4.56 -3.11
N THR A 23 -24.42 4.51 -2.35
CA THR A 23 -25.00 5.54 -1.49
C THR A 23 -23.94 6.38 -0.77
N SER A 24 -24.12 7.70 -0.71
CA SER A 24 -23.36 8.58 0.17
C SER A 24 -23.45 8.08 1.61
N GLY A 25 -22.39 7.41 2.08
CA GLY A 25 -22.19 7.07 3.48
C GLY A 25 -21.41 8.17 4.17
N THR A 26 -21.79 8.52 5.39
CA THR A 26 -20.95 9.35 6.26
C THR A 26 -19.88 8.46 6.88
N VAL A 27 -18.61 8.75 6.62
CA VAL A 27 -17.47 8.08 7.27
C VAL A 27 -16.94 9.00 8.35
N LEU A 28 -16.85 8.50 9.58
CA LEU A 28 -16.14 9.19 10.65
C LEU A 28 -14.65 8.85 10.52
N GLN A 29 -13.84 9.82 10.12
CA GLN A 29 -12.40 9.66 10.11
C GLN A 29 -11.85 9.83 11.53
N THR A 30 -10.99 8.91 11.95
CA THR A 30 -10.21 9.02 13.18
C THR A 30 -8.73 9.00 12.81
N ASN A 31 -8.01 10.07 13.16
CA ASN A 31 -6.57 10.15 12.90
C ASN A 31 -5.81 9.36 13.98
N LEU A 32 -5.10 8.32 13.56
CA LEU A 32 -4.36 7.43 14.45
C LEU A 32 -2.95 7.97 14.73
N VAL A 33 -2.19 8.28 13.68
CA VAL A 33 -0.81 8.76 13.77
C VAL A 33 -0.62 9.97 12.85
N SER A 34 0.16 10.97 13.29
CA SER A 34 0.58 12.12 12.49
C SER A 34 1.94 12.63 12.96
N ASP A 35 2.72 13.24 12.08
CA ASP A 35 3.91 14.02 12.42
C ASP A 35 3.58 15.41 13.02
N LEU A 36 2.32 15.84 12.94
CA LEU A 36 1.84 17.11 13.48
C LEU A 36 1.29 16.93 14.91
N PRO A 37 1.81 17.68 15.90
CA PRO A 37 1.29 17.64 17.27
C PRO A 37 -0.20 17.98 17.36
N GLY A 38 -0.97 17.14 18.06
CA GLY A 38 -2.39 17.38 18.33
C GLY A 38 -3.36 17.05 17.19
N VAL A 39 -2.88 16.53 16.06
CA VAL A 39 -3.72 16.18 14.89
C VAL A 39 -4.21 14.73 14.94
N ALA A 40 -3.51 13.86 15.65
CA ALA A 40 -3.80 12.44 15.78
C ALA A 40 -3.62 11.95 17.23
N ALA A 41 -4.05 10.72 17.51
CA ALA A 41 -3.89 10.10 18.83
C ALA A 41 -2.41 9.92 19.22
N VAL A 42 -1.55 9.64 18.25
CA VAL A 42 -0.11 9.47 18.44
C VAL A 42 0.66 10.40 17.50
N THR A 43 1.69 11.06 18.04
CA THR A 43 2.59 11.90 17.24
C THR A 43 3.89 11.15 16.95
N ASP A 44 4.25 11.02 15.67
CA ASP A 44 5.51 10.40 15.22
C ASP A 44 6.22 11.31 14.21
N GLY A 45 7.37 11.86 14.58
CA GLY A 45 8.17 12.73 13.73
C GLY A 45 8.82 12.04 12.53
N ASN A 46 8.77 10.70 12.45
CA ASN A 46 9.26 9.94 11.30
C ASN A 46 8.22 9.79 10.19
N LEU A 47 6.93 10.02 10.46
CA LEU A 47 5.82 9.86 9.52
C LEU A 47 5.74 11.03 8.51
N VAL A 48 6.87 11.36 7.88
CA VAL A 48 7.00 12.52 6.99
C VAL A 48 6.72 12.09 5.56
N ASN A 49 5.70 12.70 4.95
CA ASN A 49 5.30 12.45 3.56
C ASN A 49 5.13 10.94 3.26
N PRO A 50 4.27 10.21 3.99
CA PRO A 50 4.11 8.77 3.79
C PRO A 50 3.40 8.45 2.47
N TRP A 51 3.94 7.50 1.69
CA TRP A 51 3.47 7.20 0.32
C TRP A 51 2.91 5.79 0.14
N GLY A 52 3.10 4.90 1.11
CA GLY A 52 2.62 3.53 0.99
C GLY A 52 2.31 2.92 2.35
N ILE A 53 1.37 1.98 2.34
CA ILE A 53 0.97 1.17 3.49
C ILE A 53 0.86 -0.29 3.05
N SER A 54 1.40 -1.20 3.85
CA SER A 54 1.23 -2.64 3.66
C SER A 54 1.07 -3.36 4.98
N GLU A 55 0.25 -4.40 5.00
CA GLU A 55 0.05 -5.27 6.15
C GLU A 55 -0.28 -6.70 5.69
N SER A 56 -0.23 -7.61 6.64
CA SER A 56 -0.82 -8.93 6.59
C SER A 56 -1.71 -9.12 7.82
N ALA A 57 -2.57 -10.15 7.80
CA ALA A 57 -3.55 -10.41 8.85
C ALA A 57 -3.00 -10.42 10.29
N THR A 58 -1.70 -10.66 10.49
CA THR A 58 -1.05 -10.71 11.81
C THR A 58 0.14 -9.76 11.96
N SER A 59 0.46 -8.94 10.95
CA SER A 59 1.60 -8.01 11.04
C SER A 59 1.18 -6.63 11.56
N PRO A 60 2.14 -5.84 12.06
CA PRO A 60 1.99 -4.40 12.14
C PRO A 60 1.71 -3.79 10.75
N PHE A 61 1.26 -2.55 10.76
CA PHE A 61 1.16 -1.74 9.55
C PHE A 61 2.54 -1.18 9.23
N TRP A 62 3.05 -1.48 8.05
CA TRP A 62 4.28 -0.91 7.52
C TRP A 62 3.97 0.31 6.69
N ILE A 63 4.61 1.43 7.00
CA ILE A 63 4.44 2.69 6.28
C ILE A 63 5.73 3.04 5.58
N SER A 64 5.64 3.50 4.33
CA SER A 64 6.78 4.04 3.58
C SER A 64 6.89 5.54 3.77
N ASP A 65 7.78 5.98 4.63
CA ASP A 65 7.99 7.38 4.99
C ASP A 65 8.97 8.03 4.01
N ASN A 66 8.45 8.50 2.87
CA ASN A 66 9.27 9.03 1.78
C ASN A 66 10.18 10.18 2.26
N GLY A 67 9.64 11.08 3.11
CA GLY A 67 10.37 12.25 3.59
C GLY A 67 11.43 11.94 4.64
N ALA A 68 11.25 10.87 5.43
CA ALA A 68 12.23 10.45 6.44
C ALA A 68 13.24 9.42 5.90
N GLY A 69 12.95 8.80 4.75
CA GLY A 69 13.76 7.72 4.21
C GLY A 69 13.68 6.44 5.04
N LEU A 70 12.52 6.21 5.66
CA LEU A 70 12.28 5.11 6.59
C LEU A 70 11.08 4.27 6.15
N ALA A 71 11.00 3.06 6.70
CA ALA A 71 9.75 2.36 6.87
C ALA A 71 9.44 2.18 8.36
N THR A 72 8.48 2.94 8.87
CA THR A 72 7.97 2.83 10.24
C THR A 72 6.89 1.75 10.35
N LEU A 73 6.73 1.22 11.56
CA LEU A 73 5.77 0.16 11.87
C LEU A 73 4.83 0.63 12.98
N TYR A 74 3.53 0.37 12.79
CA TYR A 74 2.52 0.68 13.79
C TYR A 74 1.75 -0.57 14.19
N ASN A 75 1.70 -0.85 15.48
CA ASN A 75 0.83 -1.89 16.00
C ASN A 75 -0.59 -1.32 16.04
N VAL A 76 -1.40 -1.72 15.06
CA VAL A 76 -2.81 -1.33 14.96
C VAL A 76 -3.65 -2.52 15.41
N PRO A 77 -4.07 -2.57 16.68
CA PRO A 77 -5.04 -3.57 17.11
C PRO A 77 -6.34 -3.37 16.33
N GLY A 78 -7.02 -4.47 15.98
CA GLY A 78 -8.30 -4.43 15.26
C GLY A 78 -9.40 -3.66 16.03
N ALA A 79 -10.64 -3.72 15.55
CA ALA A 79 -11.78 -2.87 15.96
C ALA A 79 -12.20 -2.85 17.47
N GLY A 80 -11.38 -3.35 18.39
CA GLY A 80 -11.59 -3.40 19.84
C GLY A 80 -11.01 -2.23 20.65
N ASN A 81 -10.78 -1.04 20.06
CA ASN A 81 -10.39 0.19 20.77
C ASN A 81 -9.08 0.14 21.57
N THR A 82 -8.15 -0.75 21.25
CA THR A 82 -6.81 -0.65 21.85
C THR A 82 -6.04 0.48 21.14
N PRO A 83 -5.26 1.32 21.85
CA PRO A 83 -4.55 2.42 21.21
C PRO A 83 -3.55 1.93 20.17
N VAL A 84 -3.44 2.64 19.05
CA VAL A 84 -2.31 2.47 18.13
C VAL A 84 -1.02 2.76 18.91
N SER A 85 0.03 1.98 18.64
CA SER A 85 1.35 2.23 19.23
C SER A 85 2.43 2.14 18.17
N ILE A 86 3.46 2.98 18.33
CA ILE A 86 4.66 2.97 17.49
C ILE A 86 5.47 1.73 17.84
N ASN A 87 5.84 0.94 16.83
CA ASN A 87 6.81 -0.12 17.01
C ASN A 87 8.22 0.51 17.01
N PRO A 88 9.12 0.15 17.93
CA PRO A 88 10.47 0.74 18.00
C PRO A 88 11.35 0.44 16.78
N LEU A 89 10.98 -0.55 15.96
CA LEU A 89 11.66 -0.80 14.69
C LEU A 89 11.26 0.26 13.66
N ALA A 90 12.26 1.00 13.18
CA ALA A 90 12.17 1.80 11.96
C ALA A 90 13.26 1.34 10.99
N VAL A 91 12.87 0.91 9.80
CA VAL A 91 13.81 0.37 8.81
C VAL A 91 14.34 1.51 7.94
N SER A 92 15.65 1.70 7.90
CA SER A 92 16.27 2.66 6.99
C SER A 92 16.28 2.14 5.56
N ILE A 93 15.89 3.00 4.61
CA ILE A 93 15.92 2.67 3.19
C ILE A 93 17.30 3.04 2.64
N PRO A 94 18.03 2.10 2.01
CA PRO A 94 19.34 2.37 1.48
C PRO A 94 19.28 3.14 0.15
N THR A 95 20.42 3.71 -0.22
CA THR A 95 20.73 4.13 -1.59
C THR A 95 21.69 3.12 -2.21
N PRO A 96 22.03 3.21 -3.51
CA PRO A 96 23.02 2.32 -4.13
C PRO A 96 24.42 2.37 -3.47
N VAL A 97 24.71 3.38 -2.66
CA VAL A 97 26.04 3.63 -2.07
C VAL A 97 26.04 3.80 -0.55
N SER A 98 24.87 3.73 0.09
CA SER A 98 24.73 3.92 1.55
C SER A 98 23.59 3.08 2.09
N VAL A 99 23.74 2.61 3.32
CA VAL A 99 22.68 1.86 4.04
C VAL A 99 21.51 2.74 4.50
N THR A 100 21.61 4.07 4.30
CA THR A 100 20.56 5.05 4.61
C THR A 100 20.43 6.11 3.50
N GLY A 101 19.38 6.91 3.57
CA GLY A 101 19.17 8.09 2.72
C GLY A 101 18.36 7.83 1.44
N GLY A 102 17.82 6.61 1.28
CA GLY A 102 16.85 6.32 0.23
C GLY A 102 15.50 6.97 0.52
N THR A 103 14.68 7.12 -0.53
CA THR A 103 13.33 7.71 -0.43
C THR A 103 12.30 6.66 -0.90
N PRO A 104 11.63 5.95 0.02
CA PRO A 104 10.71 4.89 -0.37
C PRO A 104 9.47 5.47 -1.05
N THR A 105 9.09 4.88 -2.19
CA THR A 105 7.91 5.28 -2.95
C THR A 105 6.67 4.44 -2.66
N GLY A 106 6.82 3.37 -1.86
CA GLY A 106 5.76 2.45 -1.49
C GLY A 106 6.29 1.17 -0.88
N THR A 107 5.38 0.34 -0.36
CA THR A 107 5.66 -0.95 0.25
C THR A 107 4.57 -1.94 -0.12
N VAL A 108 4.92 -3.22 -0.23
CA VAL A 108 3.98 -4.31 -0.53
C VAL A 108 4.33 -5.50 0.34
N PHE A 109 3.32 -6.11 0.95
CA PHE A 109 3.47 -7.38 1.62
C PHE A 109 3.60 -8.51 0.59
N ASN A 110 4.66 -9.32 0.69
CA ASN A 110 4.87 -10.48 -0.17
C ASN A 110 4.74 -11.80 0.63
N PRO A 111 3.65 -12.57 0.49
CA PRO A 111 3.45 -13.81 1.23
C PRO A 111 4.37 -14.92 0.67
N SER A 112 5.53 -15.11 1.30
CA SER A 112 6.51 -16.12 0.87
C SER A 112 5.89 -17.52 0.72
N GLY A 113 6.19 -18.22 -0.38
CA GLY A 113 5.83 -19.62 -0.57
C GLY A 113 4.37 -19.92 -0.92
N THR A 114 3.55 -18.90 -1.21
CA THR A 114 2.15 -19.06 -1.62
C THR A 114 1.96 -18.77 -3.11
N ALA A 115 1.03 -19.45 -3.77
CA ALA A 115 0.64 -19.14 -5.14
C ALA A 115 0.18 -17.67 -5.26
N GLY A 116 0.82 -16.89 -6.14
CA GLY A 116 0.56 -15.47 -6.33
C GLY A 116 1.56 -14.51 -5.65
N ALA A 117 2.56 -15.03 -4.93
CA ALA A 117 3.67 -14.23 -4.41
C ALA A 117 4.53 -13.63 -5.54
N PHE A 118 5.15 -12.48 -5.29
CA PHE A 118 6.15 -11.94 -6.20
C PHE A 118 7.38 -12.84 -6.20
N PRO A 119 7.82 -13.35 -7.37
CA PRO A 119 9.04 -14.13 -7.45
C PRO A 119 10.23 -13.22 -7.14
N ILE A 120 10.99 -13.58 -6.11
CA ILE A 120 12.26 -12.93 -5.82
C ILE A 120 13.35 -13.89 -6.30
N THR A 121 13.95 -13.57 -7.43
CA THR A 121 15.10 -14.29 -8.01
C THR A 121 16.28 -13.34 -8.09
N GLY A 122 17.42 -13.75 -7.55
CA GLY A 122 18.69 -13.02 -7.60
C GLY A 122 19.86 -13.99 -7.44
N PRO A 123 21.10 -13.60 -7.82
CA PRO A 123 22.28 -14.36 -7.45
C PRO A 123 22.48 -14.25 -5.93
N ASP A 124 22.64 -15.41 -5.29
CA ASP A 124 22.99 -15.51 -3.87
C ASP A 124 24.35 -14.86 -3.56
#